data_AF-M8D6X8-F1
#
_entry.id   AF-M8D6X8-F1
#
_cell.length_a   1.000
_cell.length_b   1.000
_cell.length_c   1.000
_cell.angle_alpha   90.00
_cell.angle_beta   90.00
_cell.angle_gamma   90.00
#
_symmetry.space_group_name_H-M   'P 1'
#
loop_
_entity.id
_entity.type
_entity.pdbx_description
1 polymer ?
#
loop_
_entity_poly.entity_id
_entity_poly.type
_entity_poly.pdbx_seq_one_letter_code
_entity_poly.pdbx_strand_id
1 'polypeptide(L)'
;MTQLFCEQCGLPIPAAESACRSCTQEELDEYRVVREYLRMNPNSNAMQIANATGISVSRILRYIKNGSLTMVNDGPNRRNR
;
A
#
# COMPACT_ATOMS: atom_id res chain seq x y z
N MET A 1 -11.73 21.13 23.12
CA MET A 1 -10.64 20.15 22.92
C MET A 1 -10.78 19.63 21.51
N THR A 2 -9.83 19.92 20.62
CA THR A 2 -9.90 19.47 19.22
C THR A 2 -9.47 18.02 19.16
N GLN A 3 -10.42 17.12 18.98
CA GLN A 3 -10.15 15.69 18.83
C GLN A 3 -9.77 15.44 17.37
N LEU A 4 -8.58 14.90 17.14
CA LEU A 4 -8.11 14.49 15.82
C LEU A 4 -8.46 13.03 15.60
N PHE A 5 -8.82 12.70 14.36
CA PHE A 5 -9.19 11.35 13.94
C PHE A 5 -8.20 10.88 12.88
N CYS A 6 -7.86 9.59 12.93
CA CYS A 6 -6.99 8.98 11.94
C CYS A 6 -7.66 8.99 10.56
N GLU A 7 -6.95 9.49 9.54
CA GLU A 7 -7.46 9.53 8.17
C GLU A 7 -7.60 8.14 7.52
N GLN A 8 -7.03 7.10 8.12
CA GLN A 8 -7.08 5.73 7.59
C GLN A 8 -8.22 4.89 8.21
N CYS A 9 -8.53 5.07 9.49
CA CYS A 9 -9.53 4.24 10.20
C CYS A 9 -10.59 5.04 10.98
N GLY A 10 -10.44 6.35 11.12
CA GLY A 10 -11.38 7.20 11.86
C GLY A 10 -11.26 7.08 13.39
N LEU A 11 -10.29 6.35 13.93
CA LEU A 11 -10.06 6.26 15.38
C LEU A 11 -9.49 7.56 15.95
N PRO A 12 -9.84 7.94 17.19
CA PRO A 12 -9.31 9.14 17.82
C PRO A 12 -7.80 8.98 18.11
N ILE A 13 -7.02 9.98 17.74
CA ILE A 13 -5.55 9.99 17.88
C ILE A 13 -5.05 11.20 18.69
N PRO A 14 -3.91 11.07 19.39
CA PRO A 14 -3.27 12.22 20.03
C PRO A 14 -2.83 13.24 18.98
N ALA A 15 -2.87 14.53 19.33
CA ALA A 15 -2.81 15.66 18.41
C ALA A 15 -1.45 15.95 17.74
N ALA A 16 -0.67 14.92 17.40
CA ALA A 16 0.66 15.04 16.83
C ALA A 16 0.93 14.12 15.63
N GLU A 17 -0.01 13.23 15.29
CA GLU A 17 0.16 12.23 14.21
C GLU A 17 -0.98 12.32 13.18
N SER A 18 -0.72 11.95 11.93
CA SER A 18 -1.71 11.87 10.85
C SER A 18 -2.43 10.51 10.80
N ALA A 19 -1.81 9.47 11.37
CA ALA A 19 -2.36 8.12 11.47
C ALA A 19 -2.23 7.59 12.90
N CYS A 20 -3.09 6.64 13.28
CA CYS A 20 -2.97 5.98 14.59
C CYS A 20 -1.85 4.94 14.57
N ARG A 21 -1.27 4.62 15.75
CA ARG A 21 -0.21 3.61 15.88
C ARG A 21 -0.57 2.27 15.24
N SER A 22 -1.83 1.84 15.35
CA SER A 22 -2.30 0.59 14.75
C SER A 22 -2.22 0.63 13.22
N CYS A 23 -2.69 1.70 12.58
CA CYS A 23 -2.61 1.86 11.13
C CYS A 23 -1.16 1.96 10.66
N THR A 24 -0.32 2.72 11.38
CA THR A 24 1.12 2.83 11.05
C THR A 24 1.82 1.47 11.16
N GLN A 25 1.48 0.68 12.18
CA GLN A 25 2.05 -0.65 12.38
C GLN A 25 1.57 -1.64 11.32
N GLU A 26 0.28 -1.61 11.00
CA GLU A 26 -0.29 -2.41 9.90
C GLU A 26 0.37 -2.06 8.56
N GLU A 27 0.56 -0.77 8.26
CA GLU A 27 1.22 -0.31 7.03
C GLU A 27 2.67 -0.83 6.94
N LEU A 28 3.41 -0.85 8.05
CA LEU A 28 4.76 -1.40 8.13
C LEU A 28 4.79 -2.91 7.89
N ASP A 29 3.84 -3.65 8.46
CA ASP A 29 3.76 -5.10 8.28
C ASP A 29 3.33 -5.45 6.85
N GLU A 30 2.32 -4.77 6.31
CA GLU A 30 1.91 -4.87 4.91
C GLU A 30 3.09 -4.61 3.96
N TYR A 31 3.83 -3.53 4.18
CA TYR A 31 4.98 -3.18 3.37
C TYR A 31 6.06 -4.26 3.41
N ARG A 32 6.34 -4.84 4.59
CA ARG A 32 7.30 -5.95 4.73
C ARG A 32 6.87 -7.16 3.91
N VAL A 33 5.60 -7.56 4.01
CA VAL A 33 5.07 -8.73 3.28
C VAL A 33 5.14 -8.50 1.77
N VAL A 34 4.71 -7.33 1.29
CA VAL A 34 4.77 -6.97 -0.15
C VAL A 34 6.22 -6.97 -0.66
N ARG A 35 7.14 -6.39 0.12
CA ARG A 35 8.56 -6.34 -0.24
C ARG A 35 9.18 -7.74 -0.34
N GLU A 36 8.87 -8.62 0.60
CA GLU A 36 9.37 -10.00 0.60
C GLU A 36 8.77 -10.80 -0.57
N TYR A 37 7.47 -10.61 -0.83
CA TYR A 37 6.80 -11.22 -1.97
C TYR A 37 7.43 -10.79 -3.30
N LEU A 38 7.73 -9.50 -3.46
CA LEU A 38 8.38 -8.96 -4.66
C LEU A 38 9.84 -9.38 -4.81
N ARG A 39 10.54 -9.67 -3.71
CA ARG A 39 11.88 -10.28 -3.77
C ARG A 39 11.85 -11.67 -4.38
N MET A 40 10.86 -12.48 -4.00
CA MET A 40 10.68 -13.82 -4.54
C MET A 40 10.05 -13.81 -5.94
N ASN A 41 9.18 -12.83 -6.21
CA ASN A 41 8.42 -12.70 -7.45
C ASN A 41 8.53 -11.28 -8.03
N PRO A 42 9.66 -10.93 -8.67
CA PRO A 42 9.92 -9.57 -9.15
C PRO A 42 8.98 -9.11 -10.28
N ASN A 43 8.37 -10.04 -11.01
CA ASN A 43 7.45 -9.76 -12.11
C ASN A 43 5.96 -9.82 -11.71
N SER A 44 5.67 -9.80 -10.40
CA SER A 44 4.28 -9.87 -9.95
C SER A 44 3.53 -8.56 -10.18
N ASN A 45 2.28 -8.68 -10.64
CA ASN A 45 1.38 -7.55 -10.79
C ASN A 45 0.64 -7.25 -9.46
N ALA A 46 0.03 -6.06 -9.37
CA ALA A 46 -0.68 -5.63 -8.16
C ALA A 46 -1.81 -6.60 -7.72
N MET A 47 -2.46 -7.28 -8.67
CA MET A 47 -3.48 -8.29 -8.35
C MET A 47 -2.89 -9.56 -7.74
N GLN A 48 -1.75 -10.04 -8.24
CA GLN A 48 -1.07 -11.21 -7.70
C GLN A 48 -0.58 -10.95 -6.29
N ILE A 49 0.00 -9.76 -6.05
CA ILE A 49 0.39 -9.32 -4.72
C ILE A 49 -0.85 -9.29 -3.82
N ALA A 50 -1.96 -8.67 -4.25
CA ALA A 50 -3.18 -8.61 -3.46
C ALA A 50 -3.73 -9.98 -3.07
N ASN A 51 -3.75 -10.93 -4.01
CA ASN A 51 -4.19 -12.29 -3.76
C ASN A 51 -3.24 -13.06 -2.83
N ALA A 52 -1.93 -12.80 -2.90
CA ALA A 52 -0.93 -13.48 -2.08
C ALA A 52 -0.83 -12.90 -0.67
N THR A 53 -0.93 -11.58 -0.52
CA THR A 53 -0.74 -10.87 0.75
C THR A 53 -2.04 -10.56 1.47
N GLY A 54 -3.18 -10.65 0.77
CA GLY A 54 -4.49 -10.26 1.30
C GLY A 54 -4.70 -8.74 1.37
N ILE A 55 -3.76 -7.94 0.89
CA ILE A 55 -3.83 -6.48 0.92
C ILE A 55 -4.66 -5.99 -0.27
N SER A 56 -5.43 -4.93 -0.06
CA SER A 56 -6.22 -4.33 -1.16
C SER A 56 -5.32 -3.85 -2.31
N VAL A 57 -5.77 -4.09 -3.55
CA VAL A 57 -5.08 -3.63 -4.77
C VAL A 57 -4.81 -2.12 -4.72
N SER A 58 -5.76 -1.34 -4.18
CA SER A 58 -5.62 0.11 -4.01
C SER A 58 -4.43 0.50 -3.13
N ARG A 59 -4.23 -0.20 -2.00
CA ARG A 59 -3.06 0.02 -1.11
C ARG A 59 -1.76 -0.37 -1.82
N ILE A 60 -1.74 -1.52 -2.49
CA ILE A 60 -0.55 -1.99 -3.23
C ILE A 60 -0.16 -1.01 -4.35
N LEU A 61 -1.13 -0.54 -5.13
CA LEU A 61 -0.90 0.48 -6.16
C LEU A 61 -0.34 1.77 -5.58
N ARG A 62 -0.77 2.18 -4.38
CA ARG A 62 -0.22 3.35 -3.66
C ARG A 62 1.25 3.14 -3.29
N TYR A 63 1.62 1.95 -2.79
CA TYR A 63 3.02 1.61 -2.49
C TYR A 63 3.92 1.60 -3.74
N ILE A 64 3.40 1.10 -4.86
CA ILE A 64 4.14 1.05 -6.13
C ILE A 64 4.27 2.45 -6.74
N LYS A 65 3.19 3.24 -6.75
CA LYS A 65 3.14 4.59 -7.32
C LYS A 65 4.03 5.59 -6.59
N ASN A 66 4.29 5.39 -5.30
CA ASN A 66 5.21 6.22 -4.51
C ASN A 66 6.70 5.94 -4.83
N GLY A 67 7.01 5.11 -5.83
CA GLY A 67 8.34 5.03 -6.44
C GLY A 67 9.31 4.01 -5.84
N SER A 68 8.85 3.14 -4.93
CA SER A 68 9.72 2.10 -4.33
C SER A 68 9.78 0.78 -5.13
N LEU A 69 8.89 0.56 -6.08
CA LEU A 69 8.76 -0.73 -6.78
C LEU A 69 8.52 -0.52 -8.27
N THR A 70 9.43 -1.01 -9.11
CA THR A 70 9.26 -0.98 -10.56
C THR A 70 8.51 -2.25 -10.99
N MET A 71 7.19 -2.16 -11.18
CA MET A 71 6.48 -3.20 -11.91
C MET A 71 6.92 -3.12 -13.38
N VAL A 72 7.48 -4.21 -13.91
CA VAL A 72 7.61 -4.38 -15.37
C VAL A 72 6.20 -4.64 -15.89
N ASN A 73 5.43 -3.58 -16.12
CA ASN A 73 4.18 -3.67 -16.86
C ASN A 73 4.53 -3.85 -18.34
N ASP A 74 4.58 -5.11 -18.79
CA ASP A 74 4.38 -5.43 -20.19
C ASP A 74 2.86 -5.51 -20.43
N GLY A 75 2.25 -4.33 -20.59
CA GLY A 75 0.83 -4.18 -20.87
C GLY A 75 0.63 -2.96 -21.76
N PRO A 76 0.07 -3.12 -22.98
CA PRO A 76 0.13 -2.08 -23.98
C PRO A 76 -0.67 -0.86 -23.52
N ASN A 77 0.06 0.24 -23.40
CA ASN A 77 -0.43 1.61 -23.45
C ASN A 77 -1.45 1.78 -24.58
N ARG A 78 -2.73 1.50 -24.31
CA ARG A 78 -3.85 1.99 -25.14
C ARG A 78 -4.06 3.47 -24.81
N ARG A 79 -3.07 4.28 -25.20
CA ARG A 79 -3.31 5.67 -25.54
C ARG A 79 -4.07 5.71 -26.87
N ASN A 80 -5.06 6.60 -26.92
CA ASN A 80 -5.86 7.07 -28.05
C ASN A 80 -7.06 6.20 -28.48
N ARG A 81 -8.27 6.73 -28.28
CA ARG A 81 -8.94 7.59 -29.26
C ARG A 81 -10.10 8.36 -28.59
#